data_AF-K5Z6I9-F1
#
_entry.id   AF-K5Z6I9-F1
#
_cell.length_a   1.000
_cell.length_b   1.000
_cell.length_c   1.000
_cell.angle_alpha   90.00
_cell.angle_beta   90.00
_cell.angle_gamma   90.00
#
_symmetry.space_group_name_H-M   'P 1'
#
loop_
_entity.id
_entity.type
_entity.pdbx_description
1 polymer ?
#
loop_
_entity_poly.entity_id
_entity_poly.type
_entity_poly.pdbx_seq_one_letter_code
_entity_poly.pdbx_strand_id
1 'polypeptide(L)'
;MKKTYILLISILTFFSACQKDAGIDNGFGKGSGAFRLEKPSVQSETEIPVIVTKGAFGLEPSTFSIRIDQQGTDGTYTKHMSFVSYSAMIDSGMPLVLPVGDYQVVASSYDQTAVDGQVSETPYFEGKQDFVIEEKTVTSVPAFTCTFESVGVELRLSDRFKAKLEAEPLNYSYSVTVYDEEASWTFDPDKHTKPAYFLNDCKDLVLKVTVKLDNLTYPERTYYVCNSNTDKVSIGEYYIITLDAGEAETKGLRLMTKCIGE
;
A
#
# COMPACT_ATOMS: atom_id res chain seq x y z
N MET A 1 55.55 79.28 -36.59
CA MET A 1 56.11 78.48 -35.49
C MET A 1 55.26 78.65 -34.23
N LYS A 2 54.48 77.63 -33.86
CA LYS A 2 54.26 77.08 -32.50
C LYS A 2 52.99 76.24 -32.55
N LYS A 3 53.17 74.92 -32.47
CA LYS A 3 52.12 73.91 -32.34
C LYS A 3 51.64 73.92 -30.89
N THR A 4 50.33 73.87 -30.67
CA THR A 4 49.76 73.43 -29.40
C THR A 4 48.50 72.62 -29.68
N TYR A 5 48.64 71.29 -29.57
CA TYR A 5 47.54 70.33 -29.52
C TYR A 5 47.01 70.26 -28.09
N ILE A 6 45.70 70.38 -27.88
CA ILE A 6 45.07 70.01 -26.60
C ILE A 6 43.79 69.19 -26.88
N LEU A 7 44.03 67.87 -26.82
CA LEU A 7 43.24 66.79 -26.23
C LEU A 7 41.74 67.04 -25.91
N LEU A 8 40.87 66.34 -26.63
CA LEU A 8 39.50 66.02 -26.23
C LEU A 8 39.55 64.96 -25.13
N ILE A 9 39.06 65.28 -23.93
CA ILE A 9 38.82 64.33 -22.84
C ILE A 9 37.33 63.96 -22.87
N SER A 10 37.05 62.80 -23.46
CA SER A 10 35.76 62.12 -23.35
C SER A 10 35.61 61.58 -21.93
N ILE A 11 34.78 62.23 -21.11
CA ILE A 11 34.40 61.73 -19.79
C ILE A 11 33.40 60.57 -20.03
N LEU A 12 33.90 59.34 -20.09
CA LEU A 12 33.10 58.15 -19.88
C LEU A 12 32.75 58.10 -18.39
N THR A 13 31.56 58.57 -18.03
CA THR A 13 30.95 58.22 -16.75
C THR A 13 30.58 56.74 -16.79
N PHE A 14 31.44 55.89 -16.24
CA PHE A 14 31.05 54.56 -15.80
C PHE A 14 30.02 54.74 -14.68
N PHE A 15 28.74 54.65 -15.02
CA PHE A 15 27.74 54.26 -14.03
C PHE A 15 28.08 52.83 -13.62
N SER A 16 28.78 52.69 -12.50
CA SER A 16 28.81 51.46 -11.73
C SER A 16 27.39 51.23 -11.22
N ALA A 17 26.51 50.71 -12.08
CA ALA A 17 25.33 50.02 -11.61
C ALA A 17 25.86 48.82 -10.83
N CYS A 18 25.96 48.95 -9.50
CA CYS A 18 25.78 47.81 -8.63
C CYS A 18 24.37 47.30 -8.92
N GLN A 19 24.28 46.44 -9.92
CA GLN A 19 23.15 45.56 -10.12
C GLN A 19 23.20 44.66 -8.89
N LYS A 20 22.48 45.09 -7.84
CA LYS A 20 22.06 44.19 -6.78
C LYS A 20 21.40 43.05 -7.55
N ASP A 21 21.98 41.86 -7.47
CA ASP A 21 21.30 40.65 -7.87
C ASP A 21 19.98 40.65 -7.09
N ALA A 22 18.95 41.19 -7.72
CA ALA A 22 17.59 40.83 -7.44
C ALA A 22 17.51 39.39 -7.92
N GLY A 23 18.04 38.48 -7.08
CA GLY A 23 17.79 37.07 -7.21
C GLY A 23 16.29 36.97 -7.41
N ILE A 24 15.92 36.41 -8.56
CA ILE A 24 14.52 36.14 -8.89
C ILE A 24 13.99 35.39 -7.67
N ASP A 25 13.13 36.05 -6.92
CA ASP A 25 12.51 35.45 -5.76
C ASP A 25 11.50 34.46 -6.32
N ASN A 26 11.97 33.24 -6.55
CA ASN A 26 11.19 32.13 -7.07
C ASN A 26 10.12 31.65 -6.06
N GLY A 27 9.84 32.43 -5.00
CA GLY A 27 8.98 32.05 -3.88
C GLY A 27 9.63 31.09 -2.89
N PHE A 28 10.92 30.76 -3.08
CA PHE A 28 11.65 29.82 -2.23
C PHE A 28 12.42 30.55 -1.13
N GLY A 29 12.21 30.14 0.12
CA GLY A 29 13.05 30.54 1.24
C GLY A 29 14.51 30.09 1.07
N LYS A 30 15.44 30.73 1.77
CA LYS A 30 16.85 30.29 1.78
C LYS A 30 16.95 28.83 2.25
N GLY A 31 17.76 28.01 1.57
CA GLY A 31 17.95 26.61 1.93
C GLY A 31 16.73 25.72 1.71
N SER A 32 15.84 26.09 0.78
CA SER A 32 14.66 25.30 0.41
C SER A 32 14.58 25.07 -1.10
N GLY A 33 13.87 24.00 -1.48
CA GLY A 33 13.48 23.70 -2.85
C GLY A 33 12.04 23.21 -2.90
N ALA A 34 11.55 22.93 -4.10
CA ALA A 34 10.19 22.46 -4.34
C ALA A 34 10.15 20.97 -4.67
N PHE A 35 9.11 20.30 -4.20
CA PHE A 35 8.78 18.91 -4.48
C PHE A 35 7.51 18.82 -5.32
N ARG A 36 7.56 18.02 -6.39
CA ARG A 36 6.40 17.65 -7.19
C ARG A 36 6.36 16.13 -7.36
N LEU A 37 5.23 15.53 -7.02
CA LEU A 37 4.99 14.10 -7.19
C LEU A 37 3.95 13.85 -8.29
N GLU A 38 4.32 13.04 -9.26
CA GLU A 38 3.34 12.44 -10.18
C GLU A 38 2.50 11.38 -9.47
N LYS A 39 1.24 11.23 -9.86
CA LYS A 39 0.30 10.31 -9.22
C LYS A 39 0.89 8.89 -9.13
N PRO A 40 0.96 8.28 -7.93
CA PRO A 40 1.37 6.89 -7.78
C PRO A 40 0.47 5.94 -8.58
N SER A 41 1.00 4.78 -8.91
CA SER A 41 0.26 3.71 -9.59
C SER A 41 0.21 2.47 -8.72
N VAL A 42 -0.75 1.58 -8.98
CA VAL A 42 -0.87 0.29 -8.27
C VAL A 42 -0.47 -0.82 -9.23
N GLN A 43 0.27 -1.82 -8.75
CA GLN A 43 0.59 -3.00 -9.53
C GLN A 43 -0.72 -3.70 -9.94
N SER A 44 -1.03 -3.68 -11.24
CA SER A 44 -2.28 -4.23 -11.77
C SER A 44 -2.24 -5.75 -11.96
N GLU A 45 -1.06 -6.35 -11.88
CA GLU A 45 -0.82 -7.76 -12.19
C GLU A 45 0.03 -8.42 -11.10
N THR A 46 -0.62 -8.86 -10.03
CA THR A 46 -0.13 -10.05 -9.31
C THR A 46 -0.74 -11.23 -10.04
N GLU A 47 0.07 -12.10 -10.67
CA GLU A 47 -0.43 -13.39 -11.15
C GLU A 47 -0.83 -14.21 -9.91
N ILE A 48 -2.09 -14.06 -9.48
CA ILE A 48 -2.72 -14.89 -8.46
C ILE A 48 -3.32 -16.08 -9.20
N PRO A 49 -2.67 -17.25 -9.25
CA PRO A 49 -3.08 -18.26 -10.20
C PRO A 49 -4.15 -19.17 -9.60
N VAL A 50 -5.39 -18.66 -9.39
CA VAL A 50 -6.66 -19.40 -9.49
C VAL A 50 -7.87 -18.44 -9.48
N ILE A 51 -8.54 -18.41 -10.64
CA ILE A 51 -9.92 -17.94 -10.88
C ILE A 51 -10.32 -16.70 -10.07
N VAL A 52 -9.55 -15.62 -10.23
CA VAL A 52 -10.08 -14.29 -10.51
C VAL A 52 -9.13 -13.69 -11.55
N THR A 53 -9.66 -13.39 -12.73
CA THR A 53 -8.94 -12.62 -13.74
C THR A 53 -8.55 -11.25 -13.17
N LYS A 54 -7.29 -10.87 -13.39
CA LYS A 54 -6.68 -9.54 -13.26
C LYS A 54 -7.66 -8.38 -13.10
N GLY A 55 -7.49 -7.63 -12.01
CA GLY A 55 -8.05 -6.29 -11.76
C GLY A 55 -9.33 -6.25 -10.91
N ALA A 56 -9.25 -6.24 -9.56
CA ALA A 56 -10.44 -5.93 -8.74
C ALA A 56 -10.19 -5.58 -7.25
N PHE A 57 -8.99 -5.21 -6.79
CA PHE A 57 -8.94 -4.55 -5.46
C PHE A 57 -9.71 -3.21 -5.48
N GLY A 58 -10.05 -2.69 -6.67
CA GLY A 58 -10.92 -1.51 -6.82
C GLY A 58 -10.30 -0.24 -6.24
N LEU A 59 -8.99 -0.26 -6.01
CA LEU A 59 -8.26 0.82 -5.36
C LEU A 59 -7.99 1.94 -6.36
N GLU A 60 -8.28 3.15 -5.93
CA GLU A 60 -8.03 4.37 -6.70
C GLU A 60 -6.74 5.02 -6.17
N PRO A 61 -5.64 5.07 -6.95
CA PRO A 61 -4.37 5.57 -6.44
C PRO A 61 -4.40 7.02 -5.93
N SER A 62 -5.39 7.84 -6.36
CA SER A 62 -5.53 9.20 -5.81
C SER A 62 -5.98 9.23 -4.34
N THR A 63 -6.53 8.12 -3.82
CA THR A 63 -6.93 8.01 -2.41
C THR A 63 -5.78 7.53 -1.50
N PHE A 64 -4.63 7.18 -2.06
CA PHE A 64 -3.50 6.66 -1.29
C PHE A 64 -2.93 7.76 -0.40
N SER A 65 -2.71 7.44 0.86
CA SER A 65 -2.03 8.31 1.79
C SER A 65 -0.60 8.55 1.32
N ILE A 66 -0.10 9.77 1.50
CA ILE A 66 1.26 10.15 1.10
C ILE A 66 2.01 10.58 2.35
N ARG A 67 3.15 9.95 2.63
CA ARG A 67 4.07 10.32 3.70
C ARG A 67 5.39 10.74 3.08
N ILE A 68 5.96 11.84 3.56
CA ILE A 68 7.31 12.28 3.18
C ILE A 68 8.16 12.16 4.44
N ASP A 69 9.19 11.33 4.35
CA ASP A 69 10.15 11.08 5.41
C ASP A 69 11.47 11.79 5.04
N GLN A 70 12.11 12.42 6.03
CA GLN A 70 13.41 13.06 5.87
C GLN A 70 14.50 12.17 6.45
N GLN A 71 15.61 12.05 5.74
CA GLN A 71 16.77 11.33 6.25
C GLN A 71 17.52 12.16 7.30
N GLY A 72 17.71 11.57 8.48
CA GLY A 72 18.57 12.11 9.53
C GLY A 72 20.06 11.90 9.24
N THR A 73 20.92 12.52 10.05
CA THR A 73 22.38 12.39 9.93
C THR A 73 22.90 10.97 10.17
N ASP A 74 22.10 10.12 10.82
CA ASP A 74 22.38 8.71 11.07
C ASP A 74 21.91 7.79 9.92
N GLY A 75 21.36 8.37 8.85
CA GLY A 75 20.84 7.65 7.69
C GLY A 75 19.40 7.14 7.87
N THR A 76 18.76 7.37 9.03
CA THR A 76 17.40 6.90 9.29
C THR A 76 16.35 7.86 8.73
N TYR A 77 15.28 7.32 8.15
CA TYR A 77 14.16 8.12 7.68
C TYR A 77 13.16 8.34 8.81
N THR A 78 12.79 9.61 9.03
CA THR A 78 11.79 10.00 10.02
C THR A 78 10.69 10.82 9.37
N LYS A 79 9.45 10.63 9.82
CA LYS A 79 8.29 11.33 9.27
C LYS A 79 8.47 12.84 9.34
N HIS A 80 8.52 13.49 8.19
CA HIS A 80 8.59 14.94 8.07
C HIS A 80 7.18 15.53 7.90
N MET A 81 6.36 14.95 7.01
CA MET A 81 4.96 15.33 6.84
C MET A 81 4.13 14.20 6.24
N SER A 82 2.81 14.33 6.28
CA SER A 82 1.89 13.36 5.68
C SER A 82 0.56 13.98 5.26
N PHE A 83 -0.05 13.38 4.25
CA PHE A 83 -1.36 13.70 3.71
C PHE A 83 -2.24 12.46 3.73
N VAL A 84 -3.52 12.64 4.04
CA VAL A 84 -4.50 11.53 4.08
C VAL A 84 -4.76 10.93 2.70
N SER A 85 -4.45 11.65 1.62
CA SER A 85 -4.51 11.15 0.24
C SER A 85 -3.62 11.97 -0.71
N TYR A 86 -3.32 11.42 -1.90
CA TYR A 86 -2.67 12.18 -2.98
C TYR A 86 -3.50 13.40 -3.38
N SER A 87 -4.82 13.29 -3.48
CA SER A 87 -5.69 14.44 -3.75
C SER A 87 -5.57 15.52 -2.67
N ALA A 88 -5.54 15.14 -1.39
CA ALA A 88 -5.35 16.09 -0.29
C ALA A 88 -3.99 16.79 -0.34
N MET A 89 -2.94 16.11 -0.81
CA MET A 89 -1.64 16.72 -1.06
C MET A 89 -1.72 17.77 -2.18
N ILE A 90 -2.40 17.47 -3.29
CA ILE A 90 -2.60 18.45 -4.38
C ILE A 90 -3.39 19.66 -3.88
N ASP A 91 -4.46 19.43 -3.12
CA ASP A 91 -5.33 20.48 -2.58
C ASP A 91 -4.61 21.36 -1.54
N SER A 92 -3.55 20.84 -0.89
CA SER A 92 -2.71 21.61 0.03
C SER A 92 -1.82 22.67 -0.66
N GLY A 93 -1.71 22.61 -1.99
CA GLY A 93 -0.93 23.51 -2.83
C GLY A 93 0.38 22.90 -3.31
N MET A 94 0.57 22.86 -4.63
CA MET A 94 1.76 22.30 -5.29
C MET A 94 2.53 23.35 -6.08
N PRO A 95 3.88 23.26 -6.17
CA PRO A 95 4.74 22.26 -5.53
C PRO A 95 4.91 22.50 -4.02
N LEU A 96 5.17 21.44 -3.25
CA LEU A 96 5.45 21.56 -1.81
C LEU A 96 6.84 22.16 -1.60
N VAL A 97 6.99 23.13 -0.69
CA VAL A 97 8.31 23.69 -0.35
C VAL A 97 8.90 22.91 0.82
N LEU A 98 10.09 22.33 0.61
CA LEU A 98 10.81 21.52 1.60
C LEU A 98 12.22 22.08 1.82
N PRO A 99 12.80 21.92 3.02
CA PRO A 99 14.23 22.17 3.24
C PRO A 99 15.11 21.31 2.31
N VAL A 100 16.32 21.80 2.03
CA VAL A 100 17.33 21.01 1.32
C VAL A 100 17.71 19.78 2.12
N GLY A 101 17.75 18.62 1.45
CA GLY A 101 18.11 17.35 2.07
C GLY A 101 17.63 16.14 1.29
N ASP A 102 17.90 14.96 1.85
CA ASP A 102 17.51 13.66 1.33
C ASP A 102 16.18 13.20 1.95
N TYR A 103 15.29 12.69 1.11
CA TYR A 103 13.93 12.35 1.46
C TYR A 103 13.50 11.03 0.82
N GLN A 104 12.49 10.41 1.42
CA GLN A 104 11.74 9.30 0.85
C GLN A 104 10.27 9.66 0.84
N VAL A 105 9.61 9.47 -0.31
CA VAL A 105 8.15 9.51 -0.37
C VAL A 105 7.62 8.09 -0.28
N VAL A 106 6.61 7.90 0.56
CA VAL A 106 5.88 6.66 0.73
C VAL A 106 4.42 6.92 0.34
N ALA A 107 3.90 6.13 -0.60
CA ALA A 107 2.48 6.11 -0.91
C ALA A 107 1.90 4.77 -0.47
N SER A 108 0.80 4.80 0.27
CA SER A 108 0.16 3.59 0.78
C SER A 108 -1.35 3.65 0.76
N SER A 109 -2.02 2.48 0.70
CA SER A 109 -3.49 2.42 0.67
C SER A 109 -4.15 2.95 1.96
N TYR A 110 -3.47 2.82 3.10
CA TYR A 110 -3.85 3.42 4.39
C TYR A 110 -2.64 3.49 5.34
N ASP A 111 -2.81 4.00 6.56
CA ASP A 111 -1.79 3.96 7.61
C ASP A 111 -1.89 2.64 8.38
N GLN A 112 -0.91 1.73 8.24
CA GLN A 112 -0.92 0.44 8.95
C GLN A 112 -0.92 0.60 10.47
N THR A 113 -0.33 1.66 11.00
CA THR A 113 -0.24 1.87 12.46
C THR A 113 -1.60 2.12 13.10
N ALA A 114 -2.61 2.45 12.29
CA ALA A 114 -3.99 2.63 12.72
C ALA A 114 -4.82 1.34 12.67
N VAL A 115 -4.27 0.22 12.16
CA VAL A 115 -4.98 -1.06 12.10
C VAL A 115 -4.82 -1.82 13.41
N ASP A 116 -5.91 -1.96 14.15
CA ASP A 116 -5.96 -2.78 15.34
C ASP A 116 -5.94 -4.28 14.98
N GLY A 117 -5.19 -5.07 15.74
CA GLY A 117 -5.12 -6.53 15.57
C GLY A 117 -4.36 -7.05 14.34
N GLN A 118 -3.62 -6.19 13.61
CA GLN A 118 -2.76 -6.55 12.46
C GLN A 118 -3.46 -7.31 11.29
N VAL A 119 -4.79 -7.20 11.23
CA VAL A 119 -5.60 -7.79 10.17
C VAL A 119 -6.64 -6.77 9.69
N SER A 120 -6.86 -6.71 8.38
CA SER A 120 -7.72 -5.71 7.74
C SER A 120 -8.72 -6.35 6.78
N GLU A 121 -9.86 -5.69 6.55
CA GLU A 121 -10.77 -6.02 5.44
C GLU A 121 -10.35 -5.36 4.11
N THR A 122 -9.38 -4.45 4.15
CA THR A 122 -8.85 -3.74 2.98
C THR A 122 -7.40 -4.18 2.74
N PRO A 123 -7.01 -4.49 1.49
CA PRO A 123 -5.64 -4.87 1.17
C PRO A 123 -4.66 -3.71 1.41
N TYR A 124 -3.50 -4.02 1.97
CA TYR A 124 -2.43 -3.05 2.07
C TYR A 124 -1.61 -3.00 0.77
N PHE A 125 -1.36 -1.79 0.30
CA PHE A 125 -0.43 -1.52 -0.80
C PHE A 125 0.55 -0.45 -0.37
N GLU A 126 1.81 -0.59 -0.75
CA GLU A 126 2.84 0.41 -0.45
C GLU A 126 3.82 0.55 -1.62
N GLY A 127 4.28 1.77 -1.86
CA GLY A 127 5.39 2.07 -2.74
C GLY A 127 6.27 3.14 -2.11
N LYS A 128 7.58 3.08 -2.38
CA LYS A 128 8.57 3.99 -1.84
C LYS A 128 9.47 4.52 -2.95
N GLN A 129 9.84 5.79 -2.89
CA GLN A 129 10.78 6.38 -3.82
C GLN A 129 11.64 7.44 -3.11
N ASP A 130 12.95 7.28 -3.20
CA ASP A 130 13.91 8.25 -2.66
C ASP A 130 14.03 9.45 -3.62
N PHE A 131 14.24 10.64 -3.07
CA PHE A 131 14.47 11.88 -3.81
C PHE A 131 15.28 12.90 -2.99
N VAL A 132 15.88 13.87 -3.69
CA VAL A 132 16.70 14.91 -3.07
C VAL A 132 16.11 16.28 -3.38
N ILE A 133 16.04 17.16 -2.38
CA ILE A 133 15.66 18.55 -2.55
C ILE A 133 16.91 19.42 -2.62
N GLU A 134 17.13 20.04 -3.78
CA GLU A 134 18.24 20.97 -4.00
C GLU A 134 17.77 22.43 -3.89
N GLU A 135 18.68 23.31 -3.46
CA GLU A 135 18.35 24.71 -3.18
C GLU A 135 17.78 25.43 -4.43
N LYS A 136 16.61 26.05 -4.27
CA LYS A 136 15.91 26.84 -5.30
C LYS A 136 15.58 26.08 -6.59
N THR A 137 15.53 24.75 -6.52
CA THR A 137 15.13 23.89 -7.64
C THR A 137 13.75 23.28 -7.41
N VAL A 138 13.14 22.74 -8.46
CA VAL A 138 11.93 21.92 -8.38
C VAL A 138 12.33 20.47 -8.68
N THR A 139 12.33 19.63 -7.66
CA THR A 139 12.49 18.18 -7.80
C THR A 139 11.17 17.55 -8.18
N SER A 140 11.13 16.86 -9.33
CA SER A 140 9.98 16.08 -9.77
C SER A 140 10.24 14.60 -9.57
N VAL A 141 9.42 13.95 -8.76
CA VAL A 141 9.44 12.50 -8.56
C VAL A 141 8.46 11.86 -9.54
N PRO A 142 8.96 10.97 -10.43
CA PRO A 142 8.10 10.28 -11.39
C PRO A 142 7.14 9.35 -10.68
N ALA A 143 6.06 8.96 -11.37
CA ALA A 143 5.14 7.97 -10.84
C ALA A 143 5.88 6.65 -10.52
N PHE A 144 5.61 6.10 -9.34
CA PHE A 144 6.13 4.79 -8.92
C PHE A 144 4.97 3.83 -8.61
N THR A 145 5.30 2.55 -8.54
CA THR A 145 4.32 1.47 -8.37
C THR A 145 4.23 1.06 -6.91
N CYS A 146 3.03 1.03 -6.37
CA CYS A 146 2.71 0.41 -5.10
C CYS A 146 2.41 -1.09 -5.31
N THR A 147 3.07 -1.94 -4.54
CA THR A 147 2.92 -3.41 -4.55
C THR A 147 1.96 -3.86 -3.46
N PHE A 148 1.42 -5.08 -3.62
CA PHE A 148 0.56 -5.68 -2.60
C PHE A 148 1.41 -6.16 -1.43
N GLU A 149 1.16 -5.58 -0.25
CA GLU A 149 1.97 -5.75 0.95
C GLU A 149 1.11 -6.35 2.09
N SER A 150 0.36 -7.41 1.78
CA SER A 150 -0.38 -8.21 2.78
C SER A 150 -0.40 -9.69 2.39
N VAL A 151 -0.83 -10.54 3.32
CA VAL A 151 -1.27 -11.91 3.03
C VAL A 151 -2.79 -11.91 2.95
N GLY A 152 -3.34 -12.13 1.75
CA GLY A 152 -4.79 -12.17 1.54
C GLY A 152 -5.38 -13.54 1.79
N VAL A 153 -6.54 -13.60 2.44
CA VAL A 153 -7.27 -14.84 2.70
C VAL A 153 -8.75 -14.65 2.39
N GLU A 154 -9.29 -15.45 1.48
CA GLU A 154 -10.70 -15.42 1.08
C GLU A 154 -11.38 -16.75 1.38
N LEU A 155 -12.57 -16.72 1.99
CA LEU A 155 -13.43 -17.89 2.11
C LEU A 155 -14.47 -17.91 0.98
N ARG A 156 -14.44 -18.96 0.15
CA ARG A 156 -15.45 -19.25 -0.87
C ARG A 156 -16.31 -20.43 -0.45
N LEU A 157 -17.60 -20.18 -0.32
CA LEU A 157 -18.60 -21.24 -0.12
C LEU A 157 -19.07 -21.74 -1.48
N SER A 158 -19.29 -23.05 -1.61
CA SER A 158 -19.98 -23.60 -2.78
C SER A 158 -21.42 -23.08 -2.87
N ASP A 159 -21.96 -22.94 -4.08
CA ASP A 159 -23.30 -22.39 -4.28
C ASP A 159 -24.39 -23.21 -3.58
N ARG A 160 -24.21 -24.53 -3.51
CA ARG A 160 -25.11 -25.40 -2.73
C ARG A 160 -25.08 -25.12 -1.24
N PHE A 161 -23.88 -24.86 -0.68
CA PHE A 161 -23.77 -24.61 0.74
C PHE A 161 -24.34 -23.24 1.09
N LYS A 162 -24.15 -22.23 0.22
CA LYS A 162 -24.86 -20.94 0.32
C LYS A 162 -26.37 -21.14 0.31
N ALA A 163 -26.90 -21.90 -0.65
CA ALA A 163 -28.33 -22.17 -0.74
C ALA A 163 -28.89 -22.85 0.53
N LYS A 164 -28.10 -23.76 1.15
CA LYS A 164 -28.47 -24.42 2.40
C LYS A 164 -28.42 -23.49 3.62
N LEU A 165 -27.42 -22.62 3.71
CA LEU A 165 -27.34 -21.58 4.75
C LEU A 165 -28.53 -20.61 4.67
N GLU A 166 -28.92 -20.22 3.45
CA GLU A 166 -30.06 -19.32 3.23
C GLU A 166 -31.41 -19.99 3.50
N ALA A 167 -31.60 -21.22 3.04
CA ALA A 167 -32.88 -21.93 3.20
C ALA A 167 -33.11 -22.44 4.63
N GLU A 168 -32.04 -22.84 5.33
CA GLU A 168 -32.12 -23.51 6.63
C GLU A 168 -31.05 -22.96 7.61
N PRO A 169 -31.05 -21.65 7.94
CA PRO A 169 -30.00 -21.00 8.73
C PRO A 169 -29.85 -21.55 10.16
N LEU A 170 -30.89 -22.21 10.69
CA LEU A 170 -30.82 -22.89 11.98
C LEU A 170 -30.14 -24.26 11.90
N ASN A 171 -30.15 -24.91 10.72
CA ASN A 171 -29.63 -26.25 10.52
C ASN A 171 -28.21 -26.25 9.94
N TYR A 172 -27.82 -25.17 9.25
CA TYR A 172 -26.53 -25.02 8.60
C TYR A 172 -25.78 -23.81 9.12
N SER A 173 -24.49 -23.97 9.41
CA SER A 173 -23.59 -22.88 9.83
C SER A 173 -22.13 -23.31 9.63
N TYR A 174 -21.22 -22.34 9.63
CA TYR A 174 -19.79 -22.58 9.63
C TYR A 174 -19.08 -21.56 10.51
N SER A 175 -17.89 -21.91 10.95
CA SER A 175 -16.93 -20.99 11.54
C SER A 175 -15.55 -21.42 11.07
N VAL A 176 -14.87 -20.53 10.36
CA VAL A 176 -13.50 -20.74 9.87
C VAL A 176 -12.63 -19.66 10.47
N THR A 177 -11.86 -20.01 11.49
CA THR A 177 -10.86 -19.11 12.09
C THR A 177 -9.52 -19.35 11.43
N VAL A 178 -8.93 -18.28 10.91
CA VAL A 178 -7.58 -18.23 10.35
C VAL A 178 -6.70 -17.51 11.37
N TYR A 179 -5.53 -18.05 11.67
CA TYR A 179 -4.60 -17.50 12.66
C TYR A 179 -3.16 -17.62 12.17
N ASP A 180 -2.37 -16.56 12.35
CA ASP A 180 -0.98 -16.44 11.89
C ASP A 180 0.03 -16.41 13.05
N GLU A 181 -0.38 -16.82 14.25
CA GLU A 181 0.33 -16.72 15.54
C GLU A 181 0.15 -15.38 16.30
N GLU A 182 -0.12 -14.27 15.62
CA GLU A 182 -0.30 -12.96 16.30
C GLU A 182 -1.73 -12.45 16.17
N ALA A 183 -2.29 -12.56 14.97
CA ALA A 183 -3.59 -12.09 14.57
C ALA A 183 -4.50 -13.26 14.18
N SER A 184 -5.82 -13.06 14.38
CA SER A 184 -6.82 -14.02 13.97
C SER A 184 -7.98 -13.35 13.24
N TRP A 185 -8.56 -14.06 12.29
CA TRP A 185 -9.77 -13.66 11.59
C TRP A 185 -10.74 -14.82 11.52
N THR A 186 -12.01 -14.60 11.88
CA THR A 186 -13.04 -15.63 11.82
C THR A 186 -14.09 -15.27 10.80
N PHE A 187 -14.21 -16.11 9.78
CA PHE A 187 -15.30 -16.10 8.82
C PHE A 187 -16.47 -16.89 9.39
N ASP A 188 -17.64 -16.27 9.43
CA ASP A 188 -18.90 -16.92 9.79
C ASP A 188 -20.06 -16.36 8.94
N PRO A 189 -21.26 -16.94 8.96
CA PRO A 189 -22.38 -16.44 8.16
C PRO A 189 -22.84 -15.02 8.52
N ASP A 190 -22.61 -14.57 9.75
CA ASP A 190 -23.14 -13.32 10.28
C ASP A 190 -22.13 -12.16 10.13
N LYS A 191 -20.83 -12.47 10.11
CA LYS A 191 -19.74 -11.50 10.15
C LYS A 191 -18.59 -11.92 9.22
N HIS A 192 -17.83 -10.90 8.82
CA HIS A 192 -16.54 -11.08 8.18
C HIS A 192 -16.59 -11.98 6.94
N THR A 193 -17.57 -11.74 6.08
CA THR A 193 -17.76 -12.45 4.81
C THR A 193 -16.84 -11.96 3.69
N LYS A 194 -16.11 -10.85 3.93
CA LYS A 194 -15.11 -10.30 3.02
C LYS A 194 -13.73 -10.94 3.26
N PRO A 195 -12.81 -10.87 2.28
CA PRO A 195 -11.43 -11.30 2.48
C PRO A 195 -10.77 -10.59 3.67
N ALA A 196 -9.86 -11.32 4.31
CA ALA A 196 -8.97 -10.80 5.35
C ALA A 196 -7.58 -10.57 4.78
N TYR A 197 -6.89 -9.55 5.28
CA TYR A 197 -5.54 -9.19 4.89
C TYR A 197 -4.67 -9.07 6.13
N PHE A 198 -3.78 -10.06 6.33
CA PHE A 198 -2.80 -10.08 7.41
C PHE A 198 -1.60 -9.22 7.01
N LEU A 199 -1.09 -8.42 7.94
CA LEU A 199 -0.08 -7.40 7.66
C LEU A 199 1.36 -7.87 7.88
N ASN A 200 1.56 -9.10 8.34
CA ASN A 200 2.87 -9.67 8.63
C ASN A 200 3.09 -11.01 7.91
N ASP A 201 4.36 -11.31 7.66
CA ASP A 201 4.81 -12.68 7.35
C ASP A 201 4.52 -13.59 8.55
N CYS A 202 4.20 -14.85 8.29
CA CYS A 202 4.07 -15.85 9.35
C CYS A 202 4.68 -17.18 8.93
N LYS A 203 5.00 -18.01 9.92
CA LYS A 203 5.54 -19.35 9.64
C LYS A 203 4.47 -20.24 9.03
N ASP A 204 3.33 -20.34 9.71
CA ASP A 204 2.23 -21.21 9.31
C ASP A 204 0.90 -20.43 9.44
N LEU A 205 0.09 -20.44 8.37
CA LEU A 205 -1.30 -20.00 8.47
C LEU A 205 -2.17 -21.20 8.89
N VAL A 206 -2.77 -21.10 10.08
CA VAL A 206 -3.54 -22.19 10.68
C VAL A 206 -5.03 -21.92 10.54
N LEU A 207 -5.78 -22.89 10.01
CA LEU A 207 -7.23 -22.84 9.92
C LEU A 207 -7.84 -23.75 10.98
N LYS A 208 -8.80 -23.23 11.73
CA LYS A 208 -9.70 -24.01 12.58
C LYS A 208 -11.10 -23.93 12.01
N VAL A 209 -11.65 -25.08 11.65
CA VAL A 209 -12.91 -25.19 10.92
C VAL A 209 -13.92 -25.96 11.74
N THR A 210 -15.04 -25.32 12.03
CA THR A 210 -16.23 -25.95 12.61
C THR A 210 -17.40 -25.77 11.66
N VAL A 211 -18.22 -26.81 11.51
CA VAL A 211 -19.44 -26.73 10.70
C VAL A 211 -20.62 -27.35 11.42
N LYS A 212 -21.80 -26.82 11.12
CA LYS A 212 -23.09 -27.39 11.49
C LYS A 212 -23.80 -27.77 10.21
N LEU A 213 -24.19 -29.04 10.07
CA LEU A 213 -24.96 -29.55 8.93
C LEU A 213 -26.13 -30.35 9.47
N ASP A 214 -27.34 -30.12 8.95
CA ASP A 214 -28.56 -30.83 9.37
C ASP A 214 -28.77 -30.82 10.89
N ASN A 215 -28.52 -29.67 11.52
CA ASN A 215 -28.59 -29.45 12.96
C ASN A 215 -27.57 -30.24 13.81
N LEU A 216 -26.56 -30.86 13.16
CA LEU A 216 -25.50 -31.58 13.81
C LEU A 216 -24.18 -30.79 13.73
N THR A 217 -23.61 -30.45 14.89
CA THR A 217 -22.32 -29.76 14.97
C THR A 217 -21.19 -30.78 14.89
N TYR A 218 -20.31 -30.59 13.92
CA TYR A 218 -19.12 -31.41 13.73
C TYR A 218 -17.98 -30.88 14.62
N PRO A 219 -17.07 -31.77 15.08
CA PRO A 219 -15.92 -31.35 15.87
C PRO A 219 -15.01 -30.44 15.04
N GLU A 220 -14.34 -29.50 15.72
CA GLU A 220 -13.34 -28.63 15.13
C GLU A 220 -12.24 -29.45 14.44
N ARG A 221 -11.83 -28.99 13.26
CA ARG A 221 -10.71 -29.55 12.51
C ARG A 221 -9.67 -28.48 12.25
N THR A 222 -8.40 -28.84 12.47
CA THR A 222 -7.25 -27.96 12.22
C THR A 222 -6.58 -28.31 10.91
N TYR A 223 -6.28 -27.30 10.10
CA TYR A 223 -5.55 -27.41 8.85
C TYR A 223 -4.42 -26.39 8.85
N TYR A 224 -3.34 -26.72 8.13
CA TYR A 224 -2.19 -25.84 7.96
C TYR A 224 -2.09 -25.51 6.48
N VAL A 225 -1.98 -24.22 6.14
CA VAL A 225 -1.69 -23.82 4.76
C VAL A 225 -0.19 -23.88 4.57
N CYS A 226 0.28 -24.87 3.83
CA CYS A 226 1.68 -25.01 3.50
C CYS A 226 1.95 -24.38 2.13
N ASN A 227 2.85 -23.41 2.01
CA ASN A 227 3.37 -23.08 0.68
C ASN A 227 4.23 -24.26 0.19
N SER A 228 3.99 -24.76 -1.02
CA SER A 228 4.76 -25.88 -1.59
C SER A 228 6.21 -25.51 -1.94
N ASN A 229 6.53 -24.21 -2.01
CA ASN A 229 7.80 -23.69 -2.48
C ASN A 229 8.65 -23.04 -1.38
N THR A 230 8.08 -22.76 -0.21
CA THR A 230 8.74 -22.10 0.92
C THR A 230 8.24 -22.63 2.26
N ASP A 231 9.10 -22.62 3.29
CA ASP A 231 8.76 -23.01 4.67
C ASP A 231 7.99 -21.93 5.45
N LYS A 232 7.49 -20.89 4.76
CA LYS A 232 6.76 -19.77 5.37
C LYS A 232 5.69 -19.20 4.44
N VAL A 233 4.73 -18.51 5.03
CA VAL A 233 3.75 -17.66 4.37
C VAL A 233 4.28 -16.24 4.32
N SER A 234 4.25 -15.63 3.14
CA SER A 234 4.87 -14.33 2.89
C SER A 234 3.91 -13.28 2.36
N ILE A 235 4.17 -12.03 2.74
CA ILE A 235 3.56 -10.84 2.17
C ILE A 235 3.60 -10.90 0.64
N GLY A 236 2.48 -10.55 0.01
CA GLY A 236 2.27 -10.68 -1.43
C GLY A 236 1.47 -11.93 -1.82
N GLU A 237 1.30 -12.89 -0.91
CA GLU A 237 0.55 -14.12 -1.18
C GLU A 237 -0.97 -13.96 -0.97
N TYR A 238 -1.75 -14.79 -1.67
CA TYR A 238 -3.21 -14.79 -1.59
C TYR A 238 -3.78 -16.21 -1.59
N TYR A 239 -4.57 -16.54 -0.57
CA TYR A 239 -5.11 -17.86 -0.32
C TYR A 239 -6.63 -17.88 -0.44
N ILE A 240 -7.15 -18.84 -1.20
CA ILE A 240 -8.59 -19.06 -1.34
C ILE A 240 -8.95 -20.38 -0.65
N ILE A 241 -9.72 -20.26 0.43
CA ILE A 241 -10.24 -21.39 1.20
C ILE A 241 -11.61 -21.73 0.62
N THR A 242 -11.78 -22.94 0.10
CA THR A 242 -13.09 -23.39 -0.39
C THR A 242 -13.75 -24.32 0.61
N LEU A 243 -15.01 -24.03 0.95
CA LEU A 243 -15.83 -24.86 1.83
C LEU A 243 -17.03 -25.41 1.05
N ASP A 244 -17.17 -26.73 1.03
CA ASP A 244 -18.24 -27.43 0.31
C ASP A 244 -18.96 -28.43 1.23
N ALA A 245 -20.28 -28.50 1.07
CA ALA A 245 -21.16 -29.50 1.69
C ALA A 245 -21.47 -30.60 0.65
N GLY A 246 -20.71 -31.70 0.69
CA GLY A 246 -20.78 -32.77 -0.33
C GLY A 246 -22.10 -33.55 -0.41
N GLU A 247 -22.30 -34.29 -1.50
CA GLU A 247 -23.33 -35.34 -1.64
C GLU A 247 -22.82 -36.72 -1.20
N ALA A 248 -23.77 -37.60 -0.86
CA ALA A 248 -23.71 -38.74 0.06
C ALA A 248 -22.71 -39.90 -0.20
N GLU A 249 -21.67 -39.77 -1.02
CA GLU A 249 -20.63 -40.83 -1.13
C GLU A 249 -19.33 -40.50 -0.38
N THR A 250 -19.14 -39.25 0.05
CA THR A 250 -18.14 -38.90 1.06
C THR A 250 -18.78 -37.95 2.06
N LYS A 251 -19.14 -38.45 3.24
CA LYS A 251 -19.49 -37.62 4.40
C LYS A 251 -18.23 -36.87 4.86
N GLY A 252 -17.86 -35.80 4.16
CA GLY A 252 -16.60 -35.12 4.38
C GLY A 252 -16.59 -33.72 3.80
N LEU A 253 -16.14 -32.78 4.63
CA LEU A 253 -15.75 -31.44 4.21
C LEU A 253 -14.44 -31.55 3.44
N ARG A 254 -14.42 -31.10 2.19
CA ARG A 254 -13.21 -31.10 1.35
C ARG A 254 -12.64 -29.69 1.32
N LEU A 255 -11.65 -29.44 2.18
CA LEU A 255 -10.80 -28.27 2.05
C LEU A 255 -9.79 -28.54 0.95
N MET A 256 -9.88 -27.76 -0.11
CA MET A 256 -8.79 -27.63 -1.08
C MET A 256 -8.06 -26.33 -0.74
N THR A 257 -6.91 -26.45 -0.10
CA THR A 257 -5.91 -25.38 -0.11
C THR A 257 -5.17 -25.52 -1.42
N LYS A 258 -5.41 -24.62 -2.38
CA LYS A 258 -4.52 -24.54 -3.53
C LYS A 258 -3.42 -23.55 -3.16
N CYS A 259 -2.27 -24.11 -2.82
CA CYS A 259 -1.04 -23.37 -2.63
C CYS A 259 -0.44 -23.25 -4.03
N ILE A 260 -0.27 -22.03 -4.52
CA ILE A 260 -0.01 -21.82 -5.93
C ILE A 260 1.44 -21.40 -6.12
N GLY A 261 2.17 -22.26 -6.81
CA GLY A 261 3.53 -22.02 -7.27
C GLY A 261 3.95 -23.16 -8.21
N GLU A 262 3.32 -23.22 -9.38
CA GLU A 262 3.81 -23.89 -10.59
C GLU A 262 3.76 -22.89 -11.74
#